data_AF-A0A453SKV2-F1
#
_entry.id   AF-A0A453SKV2-F1
#
_cell.length_a   1.000
_cell.length_b   1.000
_cell.length_c   1.000
_cell.angle_alpha   90.00
_cell.angle_beta   90.00
_cell.angle_gamma   90.00
#
_symmetry.space_group_name_H-M   'P 1'
#
loop_
_entity.id
_entity.type
_entity.pdbx_description
1 polymer ?
#
loop_
_entity_poly.entity_id
_entity_poly.type
_entity_poly.pdbx_seq_one_letter_code
_entity_poly.pdbx_strand_id
1 'polypeptide(L)'
;MHGKRDRRIGDRCLSVLTDEKQDISDLLGYIHGFYREALDLLPIAAIPSLVPRLLKAGMPIGFLDPVSNIIANTIAYTPPPTLESDEGVEAPSSEWILSKIITDTNDKSVFRVPLSRLNAHGMTLARRSLDGLVSFLTSHYRYLISREDMSYLLLARADLLTAVRLIEQDRNKRRNLFSITNKVALECAAVSARHPEPDVLVKASLTMASRDVSMLLTGQDPLSPATLESLAELLRQGPTGMDLNNISLDHLRV
;
A
#
# COMPACT_ATOMS: atom_id res chain seq x y z
N MET A 1 -25.94 36.53 8.60
CA MET A 1 -24.55 36.48 8.10
C MET A 1 -24.35 35.12 7.45
N HIS A 2 -24.37 35.04 6.12
CA HIS A 2 -24.10 33.80 5.38
C HIS A 2 -22.59 33.63 5.31
N GLY A 3 -22.01 32.91 6.27
CA GLY A 3 -20.60 32.51 6.21
C GLY A 3 -20.40 31.67 4.96
N LYS A 4 -19.62 32.18 4.00
CA LYS A 4 -19.13 31.37 2.88
C LYS A 4 -18.41 30.17 3.48
N ARG A 5 -18.86 28.95 3.18
CA ARG A 5 -18.06 27.76 3.49
C ARG A 5 -16.75 27.92 2.73
N ASP A 6 -15.63 27.91 3.44
CA ASP A 6 -14.33 27.77 2.78
C ASP A 6 -14.38 26.51 1.91
N ARG A 7 -14.06 26.67 0.62
CA ARG A 7 -14.07 25.56 -0.34
C ARG A 7 -13.05 24.55 0.13
N ARG A 8 -13.50 23.34 0.44
CA ARG A 8 -12.62 22.22 0.77
C ARG A 8 -11.78 21.86 -0.46
N ILE A 9 -10.58 21.32 -0.26
CA ILE A 9 -9.74 20.76 -1.31
C ILE A 9 -10.54 19.73 -2.12
N GLY A 10 -11.37 18.94 -1.44
CA GLY A 10 -12.34 18.02 -2.07
C GLY A 10 -13.39 18.71 -2.97
N ASP A 11 -13.85 19.92 -2.61
CA ASP A 11 -14.88 20.64 -3.39
C ASP A 11 -14.37 21.11 -4.75
N ARG A 12 -13.06 21.38 -4.89
CA ARG A 12 -12.45 21.67 -6.19
C ARG A 12 -12.32 20.42 -7.06
N CYS A 13 -12.07 19.26 -6.45
CA CYS A 13 -11.90 17.98 -7.15
C CYS A 13 -13.25 17.44 -7.67
N LEU A 14 -14.35 17.65 -6.94
CA LEU A 14 -15.71 17.27 -7.37
C LEU A 14 -16.19 17.93 -8.67
N SER A 15 -15.52 19.00 -9.13
CA SER A 15 -15.86 19.67 -10.40
C SER A 15 -15.24 19.01 -11.64
N VAL A 16 -14.29 18.08 -11.44
CA VAL A 16 -13.67 17.26 -12.48
C VAL A 16 -14.00 15.81 -12.17
N LEU A 17 -15.27 15.45 -12.23
CA LEU A 17 -15.65 14.04 -12.26
C LEU A 17 -15.28 13.50 -13.64
N THR A 18 -14.08 12.96 -13.74
CA THR A 18 -13.66 12.08 -14.83
C THR A 18 -14.51 10.79 -14.81
N ASP A 19 -14.53 10.05 -15.93
CA ASP A 19 -15.14 8.72 -15.96
C ASP A 19 -14.47 7.86 -14.87
N GLU A 20 -15.24 7.17 -14.03
CA GLU A 20 -14.75 6.29 -12.96
C GLU A 20 -13.66 5.33 -13.46
N LYS A 21 -13.77 4.91 -14.72
CA LYS A 21 -12.80 4.03 -15.36
C LYS A 21 -11.45 4.72 -15.58
N GLN A 22 -11.47 6.01 -15.89
CA GLN A 22 -10.25 6.80 -16.04
C GLN A 22 -9.55 6.96 -14.70
N ASP A 23 -10.28 7.29 -13.64
CA ASP A 23 -9.74 7.40 -12.28
C ASP A 23 -9.04 6.12 -11.83
N ILE A 24 -9.68 4.97 -12.05
CA ILE A 24 -9.11 3.67 -11.74
C ILE A 24 -7.87 3.40 -12.60
N SER A 25 -7.91 3.74 -13.89
CA SER A 25 -6.77 3.55 -14.80
C SER A 25 -5.57 4.39 -14.37
N ASP A 26 -5.78 5.64 -13.98
CA ASP A 26 -4.73 6.55 -13.52
C ASP A 26 -4.10 6.06 -12.21
N LEU A 27 -4.94 5.65 -11.24
CA LEU A 27 -4.46 5.04 -10.00
C LEU A 27 -3.66 3.76 -10.23
N LEU A 28 -4.14 2.89 -11.13
CA LEU A 28 -3.40 1.70 -11.52
C LEU A 28 -2.07 2.06 -12.18
N GLY A 29 -2.03 3.11 -13.01
CA GLY A 29 -0.80 3.63 -13.60
C GLY A 29 0.26 4.01 -12.57
N TYR A 30 -0.14 4.73 -11.50
CA TYR A 30 0.78 5.05 -10.40
C TYR A 30 1.25 3.79 -9.65
N ILE A 31 0.32 2.89 -9.31
CA ILE A 31 0.63 1.64 -8.62
C ILE A 31 1.59 0.76 -9.45
N HIS A 32 1.41 0.71 -10.77
CA HIS A 32 2.33 0.02 -11.69
C HIS A 32 3.74 0.59 -11.63
N GLY A 33 3.87 1.92 -11.53
CA GLY A 33 5.16 2.59 -11.35
C GLY A 33 5.86 2.14 -10.06
N PHE A 34 5.15 2.14 -8.94
CA PHE A 34 5.70 1.71 -7.64
C PHE A 34 6.20 0.27 -7.66
N TYR A 35 5.48 -0.63 -8.33
CA TYR A 35 5.93 -2.01 -8.45
C TYR A 35 7.17 -2.19 -9.32
N ARG A 36 7.32 -1.41 -10.40
CA ARG A 36 8.55 -1.44 -11.21
C ARG A 36 9.74 -0.99 -10.39
N GLU A 37 9.60 0.13 -9.70
CA GLU A 37 10.65 0.66 -8.83
C GLU A 37 11.01 -0.31 -7.70
N ALA A 38 10.01 -0.94 -7.08
CA ALA A 38 10.26 -1.96 -6.06
C ALA A 38 10.94 -3.22 -6.62
N LEU A 39 10.64 -3.63 -7.87
CA LEU A 39 11.33 -4.75 -8.53
C LEU A 39 12.79 -4.43 -8.83
N ASP A 40 13.10 -3.18 -9.20
CA ASP A 40 14.47 -2.73 -9.44
C ASP A 40 15.29 -2.70 -8.13
N LEU A 41 14.63 -2.45 -7.00
CA LEU A 41 15.27 -2.43 -5.67
C LEU A 41 15.38 -3.80 -5.01
N LEU A 42 14.48 -4.75 -5.30
CA LEU A 42 14.51 -6.08 -4.69
C LEU A 42 15.57 -6.96 -5.39
N PRO A 43 16.51 -7.59 -4.64
CA PRO A 43 17.55 -8.44 -5.21
C PRO A 43 17.00 -9.84 -5.58
N ILE A 44 15.97 -9.90 -6.44
CA ILE A 44 15.28 -11.13 -6.85
C ILE A 44 16.23 -12.13 -7.52
N ALA A 45 17.22 -11.64 -8.26
CA ALA A 45 18.24 -12.49 -8.88
C ALA A 45 19.11 -13.21 -7.84
N ALA A 46 19.44 -12.53 -6.73
CA ALA A 46 20.22 -13.13 -5.64
C ALA A 46 19.35 -13.93 -4.66
N ILE A 47 18.07 -13.55 -4.51
CA ILE A 47 17.13 -14.16 -3.57
C ILE A 47 15.78 -14.42 -4.27
N PRO A 48 15.67 -15.49 -5.09
CA PRO A 48 14.46 -15.81 -5.85
C PRO A 48 13.22 -16.05 -4.98
N SER A 49 13.41 -16.42 -3.72
CA SER A 49 12.33 -16.63 -2.74
C SER A 49 11.56 -15.35 -2.40
N LEU A 50 12.05 -14.16 -2.80
CA LEU A 50 11.32 -12.89 -2.68
C LEU A 50 10.14 -12.79 -3.66
N VAL A 51 10.19 -13.44 -4.82
CA VAL A 51 9.12 -13.38 -5.82
C VAL A 51 7.77 -13.88 -5.29
N PRO A 52 7.66 -15.10 -4.74
CA PRO A 52 6.39 -15.56 -4.18
C PRO A 52 5.92 -14.74 -2.98
N ARG A 53 6.84 -14.11 -2.24
CA ARG A 53 6.49 -13.20 -1.14
C ARG A 53 5.87 -11.91 -1.67
N LEU A 54 6.52 -11.29 -2.66
CA LEU A 54 6.06 -10.08 -3.34
C LEU A 54 4.66 -10.29 -3.92
N LEU A 55 4.47 -11.34 -4.71
CA LEU A 55 3.20 -11.64 -5.38
C LEU A 55 2.03 -11.93 -4.42
N LYS A 56 2.34 -12.39 -3.21
CA LYS A 56 1.31 -12.69 -2.20
C LYS A 56 1.01 -11.51 -1.29
N ALA A 57 2.04 -10.76 -0.89
CA ALA A 57 1.99 -9.86 0.26
C ALA A 57 2.56 -8.45 0.02
N GLY A 58 3.33 -8.21 -1.05
CA GLY A 58 4.04 -6.95 -1.28
C GLY A 58 3.15 -5.78 -1.71
N MET A 59 2.14 -5.44 -0.91
CA MET A 59 1.19 -4.37 -1.20
C MET A 59 1.75 -3.01 -0.78
N PRO A 60 1.43 -1.89 -1.46
CA PRO A 60 1.82 -0.53 -1.07
C PRO A 60 0.93 0.03 0.06
N ILE A 61 0.57 -0.79 1.05
CA ILE A 61 -0.30 -0.41 2.16
C ILE A 61 0.56 -0.25 3.41
N GLY A 62 0.52 0.93 4.02
CA GLY A 62 1.30 1.27 5.19
C GLY A 62 1.48 2.79 5.31
N PHE A 63 2.42 3.20 6.17
CA PHE A 63 2.70 4.61 6.46
C PHE A 63 4.11 5.05 6.04
N LEU A 64 4.74 4.32 5.11
CA LEU A 64 5.92 4.77 4.37
C LEU A 64 5.50 5.27 2.98
N ASP A 65 6.47 5.68 2.16
CA ASP A 65 6.23 5.81 0.73
C ASP A 65 5.82 4.45 0.11
N PRO A 66 5.10 4.45 -1.03
CA PRO A 66 4.55 3.23 -1.62
C PRO A 66 5.58 2.15 -1.93
N VAL A 67 6.78 2.52 -2.38
CA VAL A 67 7.84 1.59 -2.77
C VAL A 67 8.43 0.91 -1.53
N SER A 68 8.73 1.70 -0.50
CA SER A 68 9.17 1.19 0.80
C SER A 68 8.13 0.26 1.45
N ASN A 69 6.84 0.57 1.34
CA ASN A 69 5.77 -0.32 1.82
C ASN A 69 5.75 -1.65 1.07
N ILE A 70 5.93 -1.65 -0.26
CA ILE A 70 5.99 -2.89 -1.07
C ILE A 70 7.16 -3.77 -0.58
N ILE A 71 8.34 -3.18 -0.41
CA ILE A 71 9.54 -3.87 0.06
C ILE A 71 9.33 -4.43 1.47
N ALA A 72 8.88 -3.59 2.41
CA ALA A 72 8.67 -3.98 3.79
C ALA A 72 7.62 -5.10 3.93
N ASN A 73 6.48 -4.99 3.25
CA ASN A 73 5.43 -6.01 3.29
C ASN A 73 5.87 -7.31 2.61
N THR A 74 6.71 -7.24 1.58
CA THR A 74 7.33 -8.42 0.95
C THR A 74 8.23 -9.16 1.93
N ILE A 75 9.05 -8.43 2.70
CA ILE A 75 10.01 -9.01 3.65
C ILE A 75 9.31 -9.53 4.91
N ALA A 76 8.29 -8.81 5.39
CA ALA A 76 7.51 -9.19 6.56
C ALA A 76 6.81 -10.54 6.39
N TYR A 77 6.40 -10.87 5.15
CA TYR A 77 5.71 -12.10 4.86
C TYR A 77 6.67 -13.26 4.66
N THR A 78 6.53 -14.28 5.51
CA THR A 78 7.21 -15.57 5.35
C THR A 78 6.15 -16.61 5.04
N PRO A 79 6.11 -17.16 3.82
CA PRO A 79 5.13 -18.19 3.49
C PRO A 79 5.37 -19.42 4.38
N PRO A 80 4.31 -20.15 4.77
CA PRO A 80 4.48 -21.41 5.47
C PRO A 80 5.34 -22.36 4.63
N PRO A 81 6.12 -23.26 5.28
CA PRO A 81 6.89 -24.26 4.55
C PRO A 81 5.91 -25.14 3.77
N THR A 82 5.83 -24.92 2.46
CA THR A 82 5.07 -25.77 1.55
C THR A 82 5.82 -27.07 1.33
N LEU A 83 5.09 -28.20 1.34
CA LEU A 83 5.62 -29.53 1.00
C LEU A 83 5.94 -29.70 -0.50
N GLU A 84 5.79 -28.64 -1.29
CA GLU A 84 6.19 -28.61 -2.69
C GLU A 84 7.53 -27.87 -2.77
N SER A 85 8.58 -28.66 -2.57
CA SER A 85 9.86 -28.43 -3.20
C SER A 85 9.64 -28.47 -4.72
N ASP A 86 9.39 -27.33 -5.35
CA ASP A 86 9.59 -27.23 -6.79
C ASP A 86 11.09 -27.01 -7.01
N GLU A 87 11.82 -28.12 -6.93
CA GLU A 87 13.16 -28.24 -7.46
C GLU A 87 13.12 -27.91 -8.96
N GLY A 88 13.93 -26.93 -9.38
CA GLY A 88 14.29 -26.78 -10.80
C GLY A 88 13.47 -25.80 -11.64
N VAL A 89 12.66 -24.92 -11.05
CA VAL A 89 12.07 -23.82 -11.83
C VAL A 89 13.10 -22.70 -11.96
N GLU A 90 13.55 -22.48 -13.20
CA GLU A 90 14.36 -21.33 -13.60
C GLU A 90 13.83 -20.03 -12.96
N ALA A 91 14.74 -19.14 -12.53
CA ALA A 91 14.34 -17.91 -11.85
C ALA A 91 13.24 -17.21 -12.68
N PRO A 92 12.06 -16.89 -12.09
CA PRO A 92 10.94 -16.40 -12.87
C PRO A 92 11.33 -15.16 -13.67
N SER A 93 11.06 -15.13 -14.97
CA SER A 93 11.41 -13.99 -15.80
C SER A 93 10.70 -12.73 -15.32
N SER A 94 11.35 -11.57 -15.47
CA SER A 94 10.76 -10.27 -15.10
C SER A 94 9.40 -10.04 -15.79
N GLU A 95 9.27 -10.49 -17.05
CA GLU A 95 8.02 -10.44 -17.80
C GLU A 95 6.88 -11.24 -17.13
N TRP A 96 7.18 -12.47 -16.67
CA TRP A 96 6.21 -13.27 -15.95
C TRP A 96 5.80 -12.62 -14.62
N ILE A 97 6.76 -12.08 -13.86
CA ILE A 97 6.48 -11.39 -12.60
C ILE A 97 5.56 -10.19 -12.86
N LEU A 98 5.89 -9.36 -13.85
CA LEU A 98 5.09 -8.21 -14.24
C LEU A 98 3.69 -8.61 -14.72
N SER A 99 3.52 -9.73 -15.41
CA SER A 99 2.20 -10.23 -15.83
C SER A 99 1.25 -10.54 -14.66
N LYS A 100 1.81 -10.88 -13.49
CA LYS A 100 1.04 -11.13 -12.26
C LYS A 100 0.76 -9.85 -11.47
N ILE A 101 1.58 -8.83 -11.68
CA ILE A 101 1.52 -7.57 -10.93
C ILE A 101 0.65 -6.54 -11.65
N ILE A 102 0.95 -6.29 -12.92
CA ILE A 102 0.39 -5.20 -13.72
C ILE A 102 -1.00 -5.57 -14.20
N THR A 103 -1.92 -4.61 -14.10
CA THR A 103 -3.31 -4.76 -14.51
C THR A 103 -3.50 -4.27 -15.94
N ASP A 104 -4.08 -5.11 -16.79
CA ASP A 104 -4.51 -4.66 -18.12
C ASP A 104 -5.76 -3.79 -18.00
N THR A 105 -5.60 -2.48 -18.20
CA THR A 105 -6.71 -1.50 -18.13
C THR A 105 -7.63 -1.59 -19.35
N ASN A 106 -7.33 -2.40 -20.36
CA ASN A 106 -8.27 -2.70 -21.44
C ASN A 106 -9.32 -3.74 -21.02
N ASP A 107 -9.05 -4.52 -19.98
CA ASP A 107 -10.03 -5.45 -19.41
C ASP A 107 -11.08 -4.68 -18.59
N LYS A 108 -12.31 -4.65 -19.13
CA LYS A 108 -13.45 -3.96 -18.49
C LYS A 108 -13.85 -4.57 -17.15
N SER A 109 -13.45 -5.81 -16.85
CA SER A 109 -13.75 -6.50 -15.60
C SER A 109 -13.06 -5.87 -14.38
N VAL A 110 -11.98 -5.12 -14.62
CA VAL A 110 -11.12 -4.48 -13.62
C VAL A 110 -11.79 -3.28 -12.95
N PHE A 111 -12.71 -2.60 -13.64
CA PHE A 111 -13.29 -1.33 -13.20
C PHE A 111 -14.42 -1.44 -12.16
N ARG A 112 -14.68 -2.62 -11.59
CA ARG A 112 -15.67 -2.77 -10.51
C ARG A 112 -15.06 -2.45 -9.15
N VAL A 113 -15.46 -1.35 -8.51
CA VAL A 113 -15.06 -0.96 -7.13
C VAL A 113 -16.29 -0.90 -6.21
N PRO A 114 -16.29 -1.58 -5.05
CA PRO A 114 -15.26 -2.53 -4.58
C PRO A 114 -15.26 -3.83 -5.39
N LEU A 115 -14.14 -4.55 -5.39
CA LEU A 115 -14.06 -5.86 -6.05
C LEU A 115 -15.11 -6.82 -5.49
N SER A 116 -15.83 -7.50 -6.38
CA SER A 116 -16.68 -8.61 -5.96
C SER A 116 -15.80 -9.76 -5.45
N ARG A 117 -16.12 -10.29 -4.25
CA ARG A 117 -15.30 -11.33 -3.59
C ARG A 117 -15.05 -12.57 -4.46
N LEU A 118 -15.98 -12.87 -5.38
CA LEU A 118 -15.94 -14.02 -6.27
C LEU A 118 -14.87 -13.94 -7.37
N ASN A 119 -14.48 -12.73 -7.79
CA ASN A 119 -13.53 -12.53 -8.90
C ASN A 119 -12.13 -12.13 -8.42
N ALA A 120 -11.93 -11.95 -7.12
CA ALA A 120 -10.72 -11.36 -6.55
C ALA A 120 -9.48 -12.28 -6.58
N HIS A 121 -9.68 -13.61 -6.64
CA HIS A 121 -8.57 -14.58 -6.66
C HIS A 121 -7.83 -14.62 -8.01
N GLY A 122 -8.45 -14.18 -9.10
CA GLY A 122 -7.82 -14.05 -10.42
C GLY A 122 -7.26 -12.66 -10.72
N MET A 123 -7.34 -11.73 -9.76
CA MET A 123 -6.91 -10.35 -9.97
C MET A 123 -5.40 -10.19 -9.77
N THR A 124 -4.85 -9.26 -10.53
CA THR A 124 -3.46 -8.83 -10.46
C THR A 124 -3.14 -8.20 -9.11
N LEU A 125 -1.85 -8.19 -8.75
CA LEU A 125 -1.39 -7.60 -7.50
C LEU A 125 -1.72 -6.10 -7.40
N ALA A 126 -1.54 -5.34 -8.48
CA ALA A 126 -1.86 -3.91 -8.52
C ALA A 126 -3.36 -3.66 -8.32
N ARG A 127 -4.24 -4.48 -8.90
CA ARG A 127 -5.68 -4.31 -8.71
C ARG A 127 -6.12 -4.61 -7.28
N ARG A 128 -5.53 -5.64 -6.66
CA ARG A 128 -5.74 -5.96 -5.23
C ARG A 128 -5.21 -4.84 -4.32
N SER A 129 -4.07 -4.25 -4.68
CA SER A 129 -3.48 -3.11 -3.96
C SER A 129 -4.43 -1.92 -3.95
N LEU A 130 -4.99 -1.56 -5.12
CA LEU A 130 -5.97 -0.49 -5.22
C LEU A 130 -7.21 -0.74 -4.35
N ASP A 131 -7.72 -1.98 -4.33
CA ASP A 131 -8.87 -2.34 -3.47
C ASP A 131 -8.55 -2.17 -1.98
N GLY A 132 -7.32 -2.51 -1.57
CA GLY A 132 -6.84 -2.30 -0.21
C GLY A 132 -6.70 -0.82 0.16
N LEU A 133 -6.13 0.00 -0.72
CA LEU A 133 -5.97 1.45 -0.50
C LEU A 133 -7.33 2.16 -0.34
N VAL A 134 -8.29 1.85 -1.22
CA VAL A 134 -9.65 2.38 -1.11
C VAL A 134 -10.28 1.92 0.20
N SER A 135 -10.22 0.61 0.50
CA SER A 135 -10.77 0.04 1.73
C SER A 135 -10.19 0.68 3.00
N PHE A 136 -8.89 1.00 3.01
CA PHE A 136 -8.27 1.73 4.11
C PHE A 136 -8.95 3.09 4.32
N LEU A 137 -9.05 3.92 3.27
CA LEU A 137 -9.63 5.26 3.41
C LEU A 137 -11.12 5.22 3.74
N THR A 138 -11.88 4.32 3.12
CA THR A 138 -13.31 4.16 3.43
C THR A 138 -13.54 3.72 4.88
N SER A 139 -12.70 2.82 5.40
CA SER A 139 -12.82 2.32 6.78
C SER A 139 -12.30 3.31 7.81
N HIS A 140 -11.21 4.04 7.51
CA HIS A 140 -10.62 5.03 8.41
C HIS A 140 -11.47 6.31 8.47
N TYR A 141 -11.97 6.79 7.33
CA TYR A 141 -12.70 8.04 7.21
C TYR A 141 -14.14 7.83 6.77
N ARG A 142 -14.91 7.14 7.62
CA ARG A 142 -16.34 6.81 7.41
C ARG A 142 -17.28 7.99 7.13
N TYR A 143 -16.80 9.22 7.29
CA TYR A 143 -17.55 10.45 7.07
C TYR A 143 -17.30 11.07 5.69
N LEU A 144 -16.37 10.51 4.90
CA LEU A 144 -16.24 10.87 3.49
C LEU A 144 -17.51 10.43 2.76
N ILE A 145 -18.09 11.34 1.98
CA ILE A 145 -19.36 11.13 1.26
C ILE A 145 -19.00 10.98 -0.22
N SER A 146 -19.67 10.08 -0.92
CA SER A 146 -19.35 9.79 -2.33
C SER A 146 -17.88 9.33 -2.49
N ARG A 147 -17.40 9.14 -3.72
CA ARG A 147 -16.05 8.64 -4.05
C ARG A 147 -14.91 9.62 -3.72
N GLU A 148 -15.03 10.36 -2.63
CA GLU A 148 -14.02 11.28 -2.15
C GLU A 148 -12.71 10.56 -1.81
N ASP A 149 -12.77 9.32 -1.31
CA ASP A 149 -11.60 8.47 -1.07
C ASP A 149 -10.75 8.29 -2.34
N MET A 150 -11.38 7.97 -3.47
CA MET A 150 -10.72 7.88 -4.78
C MET A 150 -10.11 9.22 -5.21
N SER A 151 -10.82 10.33 -4.96
CA SER A 151 -10.32 11.67 -5.30
C SER A 151 -9.05 12.02 -4.51
N TYR A 152 -9.02 11.71 -3.21
CA TYR A 152 -7.82 11.91 -2.40
C TYR A 152 -6.66 11.00 -2.83
N LEU A 153 -6.95 9.74 -3.20
CA LEU A 153 -5.92 8.85 -3.77
C LEU A 153 -5.37 9.39 -5.08
N LEU A 154 -6.21 9.94 -5.96
CA LEU A 154 -5.76 10.53 -7.22
C LEU A 154 -4.85 11.73 -6.99
N LEU A 155 -5.25 12.64 -6.10
CA LEU A 155 -4.43 13.79 -5.71
C LEU A 155 -3.09 13.37 -5.10
N ALA A 156 -3.10 12.29 -4.32
CA ALA A 156 -1.93 11.69 -3.72
C ALA A 156 -1.17 10.73 -4.65
N ARG A 157 -1.58 10.56 -5.92
CA ARG A 157 -0.98 9.61 -6.86
C ARG A 157 -0.88 8.19 -6.30
N ALA A 158 -1.93 7.72 -5.65
CA ALA A 158 -2.03 6.43 -4.95
C ALA A 158 -1.09 6.25 -3.73
N ASP A 159 -0.42 7.30 -3.25
CA ASP A 159 0.29 7.28 -1.97
C ASP A 159 -0.70 7.40 -0.79
N LEU A 160 -0.79 6.35 0.01
CA LEU A 160 -1.70 6.27 1.15
C LEU A 160 -1.40 7.32 2.23
N LEU A 161 -0.13 7.50 2.58
CA LEU A 161 0.28 8.43 3.62
C LEU A 161 -0.01 9.87 3.19
N THR A 162 0.30 10.19 1.94
CA THR A 162 -0.01 11.50 1.36
C THR A 162 -1.52 11.73 1.30
N ALA A 163 -2.33 10.73 0.93
CA ALA A 163 -3.80 10.85 0.94
C ALA A 163 -4.36 11.11 2.34
N VAL A 164 -3.88 10.37 3.35
CA VAL A 164 -4.21 10.58 4.77
C VAL A 164 -3.92 12.01 5.20
N ARG A 165 -2.70 12.51 4.92
CA ARG A 165 -2.30 13.88 5.25
C ARG A 165 -3.20 14.93 4.59
N LEU A 166 -3.55 14.73 3.30
CA LEU A 166 -4.46 15.63 2.57
C LEU A 166 -5.85 15.67 3.23
N ILE A 167 -6.39 14.53 3.63
CA ILE A 167 -7.69 14.45 4.30
C ILE A 167 -7.66 15.13 5.66
N GLU A 168 -6.63 14.91 6.47
CA GLU A 168 -6.50 15.53 7.79
C GLU A 168 -6.37 17.05 7.69
N GLN A 169 -5.59 17.54 6.72
CA GLN A 169 -5.44 18.94 6.42
C GLN A 169 -6.76 19.56 5.93
N ASP A 170 -7.46 18.93 4.99
CA ASP A 170 -8.73 19.42 4.44
C ASP A 170 -9.86 19.46 5.49
N ARG A 171 -9.89 18.44 6.36
CA ARG A 171 -10.98 18.26 7.33
C ARG A 171 -10.72 18.95 8.67
N ASN A 172 -9.58 19.64 8.79
CA ASN A 172 -9.10 20.34 10.00
C ASN A 172 -9.16 19.46 11.26
N LYS A 173 -8.81 18.18 11.09
CA LYS A 173 -8.75 17.20 12.17
C LYS A 173 -7.30 16.77 12.32
N ARG A 174 -6.57 17.41 13.24
CA ARG A 174 -5.33 16.84 13.78
C ARG A 174 -5.72 15.62 14.60
N ARG A 175 -5.63 14.43 14.04
CA ARG A 175 -5.78 13.18 14.79
C ARG A 175 -4.47 12.42 14.70
N ASN A 176 -4.11 11.74 15.78
CA ASN A 176 -2.92 10.92 15.82
C ASN A 176 -3.10 9.75 14.84
N LEU A 177 -2.16 9.59 13.89
CA LEU A 177 -2.12 8.52 12.87
C LEU A 177 -1.96 7.10 13.44
N PHE A 178 -1.93 6.92 14.75
CA PHE A 178 -1.75 5.61 15.41
C PHE A 178 -2.92 5.20 16.30
N SER A 179 -4.08 5.87 16.15
CA SER A 179 -5.35 5.50 16.78
C SER A 179 -5.74 4.02 16.52
N ILE A 180 -6.55 3.43 17.41
CA ILE A 180 -7.28 2.15 17.22
C ILE A 180 -7.92 2.07 15.82
N THR A 181 -8.34 3.22 15.27
CA THR A 181 -8.92 3.34 13.92
C THR A 181 -7.97 2.88 12.82
N ASN A 182 -6.65 3.09 12.96
CA ASN A 182 -5.67 2.69 11.96
C ASN A 182 -5.47 1.18 11.91
N LYS A 183 -5.44 0.52 13.07
CA LYS A 183 -5.36 -0.94 13.12
C LYS A 183 -6.52 -1.57 12.35
N VAL A 184 -7.76 -1.15 12.66
CA VAL A 184 -8.97 -1.65 11.99
C VAL A 184 -8.96 -1.32 10.50
N ALA A 185 -8.49 -0.13 10.12
CA ALA A 185 -8.40 0.27 8.72
C ALA A 185 -7.36 -0.55 7.94
N LEU A 186 -6.19 -0.83 8.54
CA LEU A 186 -5.17 -1.70 7.97
C LEU A 186 -5.69 -3.14 7.81
N GLU A 187 -6.43 -3.66 8.79
CA GLU A 187 -7.06 -4.99 8.70
C GLU A 187 -8.06 -5.05 7.53
N CYS A 188 -8.92 -4.03 7.40
CA CYS A 188 -9.87 -3.91 6.30
C CYS A 188 -9.16 -3.81 4.94
N ALA A 189 -8.07 -3.04 4.86
CA ALA A 189 -7.25 -2.90 3.67
C ALA A 189 -6.61 -4.23 3.27
N ALA A 190 -5.99 -4.93 4.22
CA ALA A 190 -5.34 -6.22 3.99
C ALA A 190 -6.34 -7.30 3.54
N VAL A 191 -7.52 -7.35 4.16
CA VAL A 191 -8.60 -8.29 3.76
C VAL A 191 -9.11 -8.00 2.36
N SER A 192 -9.35 -6.72 2.02
CA SER A 192 -9.76 -6.32 0.67
C SER A 192 -8.69 -6.64 -0.37
N ALA A 193 -7.42 -6.38 -0.06
CA ALA A 193 -6.27 -6.73 -0.88
C ALA A 193 -5.97 -8.24 -0.93
N ARG A 194 -6.74 -9.08 -0.21
CA ARG A 194 -6.55 -10.55 -0.16
C ARG A 194 -5.18 -10.96 0.35
N HIS A 195 -4.62 -10.20 1.28
CA HIS A 195 -3.37 -10.58 1.92
C HIS A 195 -3.55 -11.95 2.60
N PRO A 196 -2.60 -12.91 2.43
CA PRO A 196 -2.73 -14.25 2.98
C PRO A 196 -2.82 -14.25 4.52
N GLU A 197 -2.10 -13.33 5.16
CA GLU A 197 -2.07 -13.18 6.61
C GLU A 197 -2.23 -11.70 7.00
N PRO A 198 -3.46 -11.16 7.09
CA PRO A 198 -3.70 -9.73 7.31
C PRO A 198 -2.93 -9.12 8.49
N ASP A 199 -2.78 -9.88 9.58
CA ASP A 199 -2.07 -9.44 10.79
C ASP A 199 -0.59 -9.13 10.54
N VAL A 200 0.05 -9.84 9.60
CA VAL A 200 1.45 -9.59 9.22
C VAL A 200 1.60 -8.19 8.62
N LEU A 201 0.70 -7.81 7.70
CA LEU A 201 0.69 -6.48 7.09
C LEU A 201 0.44 -5.39 8.13
N VAL A 202 -0.52 -5.61 9.03
CA VAL A 202 -0.85 -4.66 10.10
C VAL A 202 0.34 -4.47 11.03
N LYS A 203 0.97 -5.57 11.48
CA LYS A 203 2.16 -5.54 12.34
C LYS A 203 3.31 -4.83 11.64
N ALA A 204 3.58 -5.14 10.37
CA ALA A 204 4.64 -4.51 9.58
C ALA A 204 4.41 -3.00 9.47
N SER A 205 3.21 -2.59 9.07
CA SER A 205 2.83 -1.18 8.93
C SER A 205 3.03 -0.39 10.22
N LEU A 206 2.57 -0.91 11.36
CA LEU A 206 2.73 -0.25 12.65
C LEU A 206 4.19 -0.23 13.14
N THR A 207 4.94 -1.29 12.88
CA THR A 207 6.35 -1.38 13.25
C THR A 207 7.17 -0.35 12.48
N MET A 208 7.02 -0.31 11.15
CA MET A 208 7.77 0.60 10.29
C MET A 208 7.45 2.05 10.58
N ALA A 209 6.20 2.37 10.90
CA ALA A 209 5.79 3.73 11.21
C ALA A 209 6.31 4.24 12.57
N SER A 210 6.72 3.34 13.47
CA SER A 210 7.37 3.69 14.75
C SER A 210 8.89 3.87 14.65
N ARG A 211 9.48 3.63 13.47
CA ARG A 211 10.93 3.61 13.27
C ARG A 211 11.33 4.54 12.14
N ASP A 212 12.47 5.21 12.27
CA ASP A 212 13.08 5.90 11.15
C ASP A 212 13.83 4.89 10.28
N VAL A 213 13.18 4.48 9.19
CA VAL A 213 13.69 3.49 8.22
C VAL A 213 14.06 4.13 6.88
N SER A 214 13.90 5.44 6.75
CA SER A 214 14.18 6.16 5.50
C SER A 214 15.64 5.99 5.08
N MET A 215 16.57 6.00 6.03
CA MET A 215 18.00 5.79 5.78
C MET A 215 18.35 4.40 5.24
N LEU A 216 17.51 3.38 5.49
CA LEU A 216 17.75 2.00 5.02
C LEU A 216 17.29 1.77 3.58
N LEU A 217 16.40 2.64 3.08
CA LEU A 217 15.73 2.45 1.79
C LEU A 217 16.14 3.52 0.75
N THR A 218 16.94 4.51 1.13
CA THR A 218 17.45 5.54 0.21
C THR A 218 18.76 5.15 -0.48
N GLY A 219 18.81 5.28 -1.81
CA GLY A 219 20.05 5.48 -2.58
C GLY A 219 20.86 4.24 -2.96
N GLN A 220 20.26 3.05 -3.01
CA GLN A 220 20.94 1.82 -3.45
C GLN A 220 20.28 1.22 -4.70
N ASP A 221 21.08 0.97 -5.75
CA ASP A 221 20.84 -0.13 -6.71
C ASP A 221 20.80 -1.47 -5.93
N PRO A 222 20.16 -2.54 -6.46
CA PRO A 222 19.40 -3.53 -5.68
C PRO A 222 19.84 -3.73 -4.24
N LEU A 223 18.90 -3.59 -3.30
CA LEU A 223 19.16 -3.62 -1.86
C LEU A 223 20.04 -4.81 -1.49
N SER A 224 21.09 -4.54 -0.70
CA SER A 224 21.99 -5.60 -0.27
C SER A 224 21.24 -6.65 0.58
N PRO A 225 21.62 -7.93 0.51
CA PRO A 225 21.05 -8.96 1.38
C PRO A 225 21.12 -8.60 2.88
N ALA A 226 22.21 -7.93 3.31
CA ALA A 226 22.38 -7.47 4.69
C ALA A 226 21.36 -6.39 5.09
N THR A 227 21.00 -5.49 4.16
CA THR A 227 19.95 -4.48 4.37
C THR A 227 18.59 -5.17 4.56
N LEU A 228 18.29 -6.18 3.74
CA LEU A 228 17.05 -6.96 3.87
C LEU A 228 16.98 -7.72 5.19
N GLU A 229 18.09 -8.34 5.61
CA GLU A 229 18.18 -9.02 6.90
C GLU A 229 17.96 -8.06 8.07
N SER A 230 18.59 -6.87 8.02
CA SER A 230 18.39 -5.83 9.03
C SER A 230 16.93 -5.38 9.10
N LEU A 231 16.28 -5.21 7.96
CA LEU A 231 14.85 -4.86 7.90
C LEU A 231 13.95 -6.00 8.40
N ALA A 232 14.29 -7.26 8.09
CA ALA A 232 13.59 -8.43 8.58
C ALA A 232 13.70 -8.58 10.11
N GLU A 233 14.86 -8.27 10.70
CA GLU A 233 15.03 -8.23 12.15
C GLU A 233 14.17 -7.15 12.79
N LEU A 234 14.15 -5.94 12.21
CA LEU A 234 13.31 -4.84 12.69
C LEU A 234 11.82 -5.22 12.69
N LEU A 235 11.34 -5.83 11.62
CA LEU A 235 9.94 -6.28 11.49
C LEU A 235 9.58 -7.39 12.49
N ARG A 236 10.55 -8.25 12.87
CA ARG A 236 10.34 -9.31 13.87
C ARG A 236 10.16 -8.75 15.28
N GLN A 237 10.90 -7.70 15.64
CA GLN A 237 10.82 -7.03 16.95
C GLN A 237 9.42 -6.47 17.25
N GLY A 238 8.63 -6.14 16.21
CA GLY A 238 7.29 -5.60 16.36
C GLY A 238 7.25 -4.12 16.80
N PRO A 239 6.05 -3.55 16.96
CA PRO A 239 5.90 -2.14 17.28
C PRO A 239 6.35 -1.85 18.73
N THR A 240 7.05 -0.73 18.95
CA THR A 240 7.46 -0.29 20.29
C THR A 240 6.24 0.14 21.11
N GLY A 241 5.97 -0.55 22.22
CA GLY A 241 4.74 -0.39 23.01
C GLY A 241 4.51 0.98 23.65
N MET A 242 5.50 1.89 23.66
CA MET A 242 5.35 3.26 24.18
C MET A 242 4.89 4.27 23.12
N ASP A 243 4.98 3.95 21.83
CA ASP A 243 4.82 4.93 20.75
C ASP A 243 3.46 4.89 20.04
N LEU A 244 2.68 3.82 20.21
CA LEU A 244 1.38 3.65 19.54
C LEU A 244 0.37 4.77 19.85
N ASN A 245 0.57 5.53 20.94
CA ASN A 245 -0.34 6.61 21.34
C ASN A 245 0.19 8.02 21.00
N ASN A 246 1.47 8.19 20.63
CA ASN A 246 2.11 9.52 20.68
C ASN A 246 3.11 9.87 19.55
N ILE A 247 3.19 9.12 18.45
CA ILE A 247 4.02 9.52 17.31
C ILE A 247 3.33 10.63 16.52
N SER A 248 3.85 11.86 16.63
CA SER A 248 3.52 13.00 15.76
C SER A 248 4.34 12.92 14.48
N LEU A 249 3.70 13.19 13.33
CA LEU A 249 4.37 13.21 12.01
C LEU A 249 5.22 14.48 11.77
N ASP A 250 5.44 15.33 12.78
CA ASP A 250 6.18 16.60 12.62
C ASP A 250 7.65 16.41 12.17
N HIS A 251 8.18 15.18 12.19
CA HIS A 251 9.59 14.89 11.92
C HIS A 251 9.89 14.22 10.56
N LEU A 252 8.88 13.73 9.82
CA LEU A 252 9.09 13.18 8.47
C LEU A 252 8.95 14.28 7.42
N ARG A 253 10.02 15.05 7.25
CA ARG A 253 10.13 16.08 6.21
C ARG A 253 10.10 15.45 4.81
N VAL A 254 9.38 16.13 3.92
CA VAL A 254 9.50 15.99 2.45
C VAL A 254 10.88 16.45 2.01
#